data_AF-A0A522B427-F1
#
_entry.id   AF-A0A522B427-F1
#
_cell.length_a   1.000
_cell.length_b   1.000
_cell.length_c   1.000
_cell.angle_alpha   90.00
_cell.angle_beta   90.00
_cell.angle_gamma   90.00
#
_symmetry.space_group_name_H-M   'P 1'
#
loop_
_entity.id
_entity.type
_entity.pdbx_description
1 polymer ?
#
loop_
_entity_poly.entity_id
_entity_poly.type
_entity_poly.pdbx_seq_one_letter_code
_entity_poly.pdbx_strand_id
1 'polypeptide(L)'
;MTPDTFGQNQPMQTSIRGMPWAIRLFLAYAFLILAGIGLSLRYVVDLAIAAPVSPIGVIVMVLLAYTIFTTTLVLQRKAASRMLALGLTSLLIPAILLVLNQGLLPVAVFLGALATLLIRGLRSPAASAWLIEP
;
A
#
# COMPACT_ATOMS: atom_id res chain seq x y z
N MET A 1 6.11 52.06 -2.66
CA MET A 1 5.40 51.16 -3.58
C MET A 1 6.45 50.20 -4.13
N THR A 2 6.65 49.06 -3.47
CA THR A 2 7.58 48.00 -3.89
C THR A 2 6.77 46.88 -4.54
N PRO A 3 6.89 46.66 -5.86
CA PRO A 3 6.11 45.66 -6.58
C PRO A 3 6.91 44.38 -6.81
N ASP A 4 6.75 43.39 -5.93
CA ASP A 4 7.36 42.06 -6.10
C ASP A 4 6.69 40.95 -5.23
N THR A 5 5.40 41.09 -4.92
CA THR A 5 4.57 40.02 -4.33
C THR A 5 3.96 39.06 -5.37
N PHE A 6 4.65 38.84 -6.50
CA PHE A 6 4.22 37.90 -7.55
C PHE A 6 5.18 36.70 -7.60
N GLY A 7 4.93 35.66 -6.80
CA GLY A 7 5.53 34.35 -7.10
C GLY A 7 6.09 33.51 -5.96
N GLN A 8 5.80 33.79 -4.68
CA GLN A 8 6.07 32.81 -3.61
C GLN A 8 5.05 31.66 -3.56
N ASN A 9 4.48 31.29 -4.71
CA ASN A 9 3.94 29.96 -4.92
C ASN A 9 5.13 29.02 -5.20
N GLN A 10 6.07 28.93 -4.27
CA GLN A 10 7.06 27.85 -4.23
C GLN A 10 6.22 26.58 -4.08
N PRO A 11 6.04 25.82 -5.16
CA PRO A 11 4.99 24.82 -5.18
C PRO A 11 5.33 23.75 -4.16
N MET A 12 4.31 23.13 -3.57
CA MET A 12 4.35 21.91 -2.75
C MET A 12 4.96 20.69 -3.50
N GLN A 13 5.94 20.90 -4.38
CA GLN A 13 6.59 19.91 -5.23
C GLN A 13 7.88 19.35 -4.60
N THR A 14 8.36 19.91 -3.50
CA THR A 14 9.55 19.40 -2.77
C THR A 14 9.27 18.08 -2.03
N SER A 15 8.00 17.68 -1.88
CA SER A 15 7.55 16.59 -1.01
C SER A 15 7.71 15.19 -1.60
N ILE A 16 7.62 15.00 -2.93
CA ILE A 16 7.62 13.65 -3.52
C ILE A 16 9.05 13.14 -3.77
N ARG A 17 9.98 14.04 -4.14
CA ARG A 17 11.35 13.67 -4.54
C ARG A 17 12.19 13.14 -3.36
N GLY A 18 11.87 13.56 -2.14
CA GLY A 18 12.50 13.10 -0.90
C GLY A 18 11.96 11.77 -0.33
N MET A 19 10.88 11.20 -0.89
CA MET A 19 10.29 9.96 -0.36
C MET A 19 11.31 8.82 -0.34
N PRO A 20 11.51 8.12 0.79
CA PRO A 20 12.32 6.91 0.83
C PRO A 20 11.84 5.88 -0.21
N TRP A 21 12.76 5.21 -0.89
CA TRP A 21 12.44 4.22 -1.93
C TRP A 21 11.47 3.14 -1.43
N ALA A 22 11.59 2.74 -0.15
CA ALA A 22 10.75 1.74 0.48
C ALA A 22 9.28 2.16 0.56
N ILE A 23 9.02 3.44 0.82
CA ILE A 23 7.66 3.98 0.89
C ILE A 23 7.04 4.04 -0.50
N ARG A 24 7.82 4.40 -1.53
CA ARG A 24 7.37 4.36 -2.92
C ARG A 24 7.04 2.94 -3.36
N LEU A 25 7.89 1.96 -3.01
CA LEU A 25 7.66 0.56 -3.30
C LEU A 25 6.38 0.05 -2.61
N PHE A 26 6.18 0.41 -1.35
CA PHE A 26 4.96 0.09 -0.62
C PHE A 26 3.72 0.72 -1.27
N LEU A 27 3.77 2.00 -1.64
CA LEU A 27 2.67 2.67 -2.34
C LEU A 27 2.34 1.98 -3.66
N ALA A 28 3.34 1.63 -4.46
CA ALA A 28 3.13 0.87 -5.69
C ALA A 28 2.43 -0.47 -5.42
N TYR A 29 2.87 -1.20 -4.40
CA TYR A 29 2.22 -2.44 -3.96
C TYR A 29 0.77 -2.22 -3.48
N ALA A 30 0.51 -1.21 -2.67
CA ALA A 30 -0.84 -0.87 -2.19
C ALA A 30 -1.77 -0.49 -3.35
N PHE A 31 -1.29 0.29 -4.32
CA PHE A 31 -2.04 0.61 -5.53
C PHE A 31 -2.29 -0.62 -6.41
N LEU A 32 -1.35 -1.56 -6.51
CA LEU A 32 -1.58 -2.83 -7.20
C LEU A 32 -2.70 -3.65 -6.54
N ILE A 33 -2.74 -3.71 -5.21
CA ILE A 33 -3.85 -4.34 -4.49
C ILE A 33 -5.16 -3.62 -4.79
N LEU A 34 -5.17 -2.29 -4.72
CA LEU A 34 -6.37 -1.50 -4.95
C LEU A 34 -6.89 -1.65 -6.39
N ALA A 35 -6.00 -1.69 -7.37
CA ALA A 35 -6.34 -1.97 -8.77
C ALA A 35 -6.91 -3.39 -8.93
N GLY A 36 -6.28 -4.40 -8.31
CA GLY A 36 -6.78 -5.77 -8.32
C GLY A 36 -8.18 -5.89 -7.72
N ILE A 37 -8.43 -5.22 -6.59
CA ILE A 37 -9.76 -5.19 -5.97
C ILE A 37 -10.75 -4.43 -6.85
N GLY A 38 -10.34 -3.28 -7.41
CA GLY A 38 -11.14 -2.48 -8.34
C GLY A 38 -11.61 -3.29 -9.55
N LEU A 39 -10.73 -4.11 -10.15
CA LEU A 39 -11.09 -5.03 -11.22
C LEU A 39 -12.06 -6.14 -10.76
N SER A 40 -11.95 -6.56 -9.50
CA SER A 40 -12.85 -7.55 -8.90
C SER A 40 -14.20 -6.99 -8.43
N LEU A 41 -14.42 -5.67 -8.50
CA LEU A 41 -15.63 -5.02 -7.95
C LEU A 41 -16.91 -5.64 -8.47
N ARG A 42 -16.95 -6.00 -9.77
CA ARG A 42 -18.13 -6.62 -10.36
C ARG A 42 -18.51 -7.92 -9.64
N TYR A 43 -17.53 -8.79 -9.44
CA TYR A 43 -17.73 -10.06 -8.73
C TYR A 43 -18.18 -9.85 -7.29
N VAL A 44 -17.57 -8.88 -6.59
CA VAL A 44 -17.93 -8.56 -5.20
C VAL A 44 -19.35 -8.01 -5.09
N VAL A 45 -19.78 -7.18 -6.04
CA VAL A 45 -21.14 -6.65 -6.13
C VAL A 45 -22.14 -7.78 -6.40
N ASP A 46 -21.85 -8.65 -7.36
CA ASP A 46 -22.72 -9.80 -7.67
C ASP A 46 -22.86 -10.73 -6.45
N LEU A 47 -21.77 -10.95 -5.69
CA LEU A 47 -21.78 -11.71 -4.45
C LEU A 47 -22.63 -11.05 -3.35
N ALA A 48 -22.58 -9.72 -3.23
CA ALA A 48 -23.36 -8.97 -2.25
C ALA A 48 -24.87 -8.96 -2.57
N ILE A 49 -25.24 -9.03 -3.86
CA ILE A 49 -26.64 -9.18 -4.28
C ILE A 49 -27.16 -10.58 -3.92
N ALA A 50 -26.36 -11.62 -4.17
CA ALA A 50 -26.76 -13.00 -3.91
C ALA A 50 -26.77 -13.34 -2.41
N ALA A 51 -25.82 -12.81 -1.65
CA ALA A 51 -25.70 -12.99 -0.21
C ALA A 51 -25.21 -11.67 0.41
N PRO A 52 -26.06 -10.93 1.16
CA PRO A 52 -25.70 -9.63 1.72
C PRO A 52 -24.45 -9.64 2.59
N VAL A 53 -24.20 -10.76 3.28
CA VAL A 53 -22.97 -11.00 4.03
C VAL A 53 -22.42 -12.37 3.61
N SER A 54 -21.21 -12.36 3.05
CA SER A 54 -20.48 -13.57 2.69
C SER A 54 -19.04 -13.50 3.23
N PRO A 55 -18.43 -14.62 3.62
CA PRO A 55 -17.06 -14.62 4.15
C PRO A 55 -16.06 -13.97 3.18
N ILE A 56 -16.19 -14.25 1.88
CA ILE A 56 -15.34 -13.69 0.83
C ILE A 56 -15.55 -12.17 0.71
N GLY A 57 -16.81 -11.72 0.68
CA GLY A 57 -17.13 -10.29 0.64
C GLY A 57 -16.55 -9.54 1.84
N VAL A 58 -16.65 -10.10 3.05
CA VAL A 58 -16.07 -9.51 4.27
C VAL A 58 -14.54 -9.41 4.16
N ILE A 59 -13.86 -10.46 3.69
CA ILE A 59 -12.41 -10.43 3.49
C ILE A 59 -12.03 -9.29 2.52
N VAL A 60 -12.73 -9.16 1.40
CA VAL A 60 -12.46 -8.10 0.42
C VAL A 60 -12.73 -6.71 0.99
N MET A 61 -13.83 -6.54 1.74
CA MET A 61 -14.16 -5.27 2.40
C MET A 61 -13.09 -4.87 3.43
N VAL A 62 -12.66 -5.81 4.27
CA VAL A 62 -11.57 -5.58 5.24
C VAL A 62 -10.27 -5.26 4.52
N LEU A 63 -9.91 -6.00 3.47
CA LEU A 63 -8.70 -5.75 2.70
C LEU A 63 -8.73 -4.38 2.03
N LEU A 64 -9.86 -3.99 1.44
CA LEU A 64 -10.04 -2.67 0.82
C LEU A 64 -9.93 -1.56 1.87
N ALA A 65 -10.65 -1.68 2.99
CA ALA A 65 -10.61 -0.70 4.07
C ALA A 65 -9.19 -0.56 4.64
N TYR A 66 -8.54 -1.69 4.94
CA TYR A 66 -7.17 -1.71 5.45
C TYR A 66 -6.18 -1.10 4.46
N THR A 67 -6.33 -1.37 3.16
CA THR A 67 -5.45 -0.83 2.11
C THR A 67 -5.64 0.67 1.94
N ILE A 68 -6.87 1.15 1.83
CA ILE A 68 -7.15 2.59 1.67
C ILE A 68 -6.69 3.35 2.90
N PHE A 69 -7.04 2.88 4.10
CA PHE A 69 -6.64 3.50 5.36
C PHE A 69 -5.13 3.54 5.55
N THR A 70 -4.44 2.44 5.25
CA THR A 70 -2.98 2.40 5.34
C THR A 70 -2.36 3.36 4.33
N THR A 71 -2.86 3.38 3.09
CA THR A 71 -2.35 4.27 2.03
C THR A 71 -2.52 5.73 2.41
N THR A 72 -3.67 6.13 2.95
CA THR A 72 -3.88 7.51 3.40
C THR A 72 -2.97 7.87 4.56
N LEU A 73 -2.80 7.00 5.55
CA LEU A 73 -1.87 7.27 6.66
C LEU A 73 -0.41 7.36 6.22
N VAL A 74 0.01 6.57 5.22
CA VAL A 74 1.35 6.66 4.62
C VAL A 74 1.53 8.00 3.90
N LEU A 75 0.53 8.41 3.12
CA LEU A 75 0.54 9.70 2.40
C LEU A 75 0.49 10.89 3.36
N GLN A 76 -0.26 10.78 4.45
CA GLN A 76 -0.33 11.75 5.55
C GLN A 76 0.88 11.68 6.50
N ARG A 77 1.87 10.84 6.19
CA ARG A 77 3.11 10.69 6.97
C ARG A 77 2.85 10.46 8.47
N LYS A 78 1.94 9.54 8.79
CA LYS A 78 1.63 9.18 10.18
C LYS A 78 2.46 7.99 10.65
N ALA A 79 2.99 8.06 11.87
CA ALA A 79 3.85 7.01 12.43
C ALA A 79 3.15 5.65 12.53
N ALA A 80 1.84 5.67 12.82
CA ALA A 80 1.00 4.47 12.90
C ALA A 80 0.96 3.68 11.58
N SER A 81 1.15 4.35 10.44
CA SER A 81 1.12 3.71 9.12
C SER A 81 2.19 2.63 8.95
N ARG A 82 3.32 2.70 9.68
CA ARG A 82 4.42 1.74 9.54
C ARG A 82 4.00 0.33 9.95
N MET A 83 3.32 0.19 11.10
CA MET A 83 2.83 -1.10 11.57
C MET A 83 1.75 -1.66 10.64
N LEU A 84 0.89 -0.78 10.13
CA LEU A 84 -0.16 -1.17 9.19
C LEU A 84 0.41 -1.61 7.84
N ALA A 85 1.42 -0.91 7.33
CA ALA A 85 2.12 -1.27 6.10
C ALA A 85 2.85 -2.61 6.23
N LEU A 86 3.45 -2.89 7.40
CA LEU A 86 4.03 -4.21 7.69
C LEU A 86 2.96 -5.30 7.77
N GLY A 87 1.81 -5.01 8.38
CA GLY A 87 0.65 -5.91 8.38
C GLY A 87 0.15 -6.19 6.96
N LEU A 88 0.09 -5.19 6.10
CA LEU A 88 -0.35 -5.33 4.70
C LEU A 88 0.68 -6.10 3.86
N THR A 89 1.97 -5.97 4.20
CA THR A 89 3.06 -6.73 3.58
C THR A 89 3.05 -8.20 4.00
N SER A 90 2.60 -8.52 5.22
CA SER A 90 2.56 -9.90 5.70
C SER A 90 1.60 -10.78 4.90
N LEU A 91 0.63 -10.20 4.19
CA LEU A 91 -0.24 -10.92 3.25
C LEU A 91 0.51 -11.58 2.09
N LEU A 92 1.74 -11.13 1.79
CA LEU A 92 2.58 -11.81 0.81
C LEU A 92 2.99 -13.22 1.28
N ILE A 93 3.08 -13.48 2.59
CA ILE A 93 3.47 -14.79 3.13
C ILE A 93 2.47 -15.89 2.72
N PRO A 94 1.16 -15.78 3.03
CA PRO A 94 0.19 -16.78 2.57
C PRO A 94 0.07 -16.80 1.03
N ALA A 95 0.24 -15.65 0.36
CA ALA A 95 0.23 -15.61 -1.12
C ALA A 95 1.38 -16.43 -1.73
N ILE A 96 2.59 -16.35 -1.16
CA ILE A 96 3.75 -17.14 -1.60
C ILE A 96 3.46 -18.64 -1.43
N LEU A 97 2.91 -19.06 -0.29
CA LEU A 97 2.57 -20.46 -0.05
C LEU A 97 1.54 -20.99 -1.06
N LEU A 98 0.53 -20.18 -1.39
CA LEU A 98 -0.49 -20.53 -2.38
C LEU A 98 0.12 -20.69 -3.78
N VAL A 99 0.95 -19.74 -4.20
CA VAL A 99 1.62 -19.77 -5.52
C VAL A 99 2.62 -20.93 -5.64
N LEU A 100 3.35 -21.24 -4.56
CA LEU A 100 4.23 -22.41 -4.51
C LEU A 100 3.45 -23.71 -4.66
N ASN A 101 2.30 -23.84 -3.99
CA ASN A 101 1.42 -24.99 -4.12
C ASN A 101 0.89 -25.18 -5.56
N GLN A 102 0.79 -24.09 -6.34
CA GLN A 102 0.41 -24.13 -7.75
C GLN A 102 1.59 -24.41 -8.71
N GLY A 103 2.81 -24.61 -8.19
CA GLY A 103 4.00 -24.88 -9.01
C GLY A 103 4.57 -23.67 -9.75
N LEU A 104 4.09 -22.46 -9.46
CA LEU A 104 4.48 -21.22 -10.13
C LEU A 104 5.74 -20.62 -9.50
N LEU A 105 6.87 -21.32 -9.62
CA LEU A 105 8.15 -20.93 -9.01
C LEU A 105 8.61 -19.49 -9.34
N PRO A 106 8.55 -19.01 -10.60
CA PRO A 106 8.99 -17.64 -10.91
C PRO A 106 8.21 -16.57 -10.16
N VAL A 107 6.88 -16.77 -10.02
CA VAL A 107 6.00 -15.84 -9.32
C VAL A 107 6.26 -15.90 -7.82
N ALA A 108 6.44 -17.10 -7.25
CA ALA A 108 6.76 -17.26 -5.84
C ALA A 108 8.08 -16.58 -5.45
N VAL A 109 9.12 -16.72 -6.29
CA VAL A 109 10.41 -16.03 -6.10
C VAL A 109 10.23 -14.51 -6.16
N PHE A 110 9.47 -14.01 -7.13
CA PHE A 110 9.18 -12.58 -7.24
C PHE A 110 8.46 -12.04 -5.99
N LEU A 111 7.41 -12.71 -5.54
CA LEU A 111 6.67 -12.31 -4.32
C LEU A 111 7.55 -12.40 -3.06
N GLY A 112 8.41 -13.42 -2.96
CA GLY A 112 9.39 -13.54 -1.89
C GLY A 112 10.40 -12.40 -1.87
N ALA A 113 10.92 -12.02 -3.04
CA ALA A 113 11.80 -10.87 -3.19
C ALA A 113 11.09 -9.57 -2.82
N LEU A 114 9.86 -9.37 -3.30
CA LEU A 114 9.04 -8.20 -2.96
C LEU A 114 8.76 -8.11 -1.45
N ALA A 115 8.40 -9.23 -0.82
CA ALA A 115 8.14 -9.30 0.62
C ALA A 115 9.38 -8.94 1.43
N THR A 116 10.53 -9.52 1.09
CA THR A 116 11.79 -9.23 1.79
C THR A 116 12.23 -7.78 1.61
N LEU A 117 12.12 -7.21 0.39
CA LEU A 117 12.39 -5.81 0.10
C LEU A 117 11.47 -4.86 0.88
N LEU A 118 10.16 -5.13 0.92
CA LEU A 118 9.19 -4.32 1.65
C LEU A 118 9.44 -4.40 3.16
N ILE A 119 9.56 -5.60 3.74
CA ILE A 119 9.79 -5.77 5.19
C ILE A 119 11.09 -5.09 5.61
N ARG A 120 12.17 -5.29 4.86
CA ARG A 120 13.46 -4.66 5.15
C ARG A 120 13.42 -3.15 4.95
N GLY A 121 12.79 -2.69 3.88
CA GLY A 121 12.66 -1.27 3.54
C GLY A 121 11.81 -0.50 4.55
N LEU A 122 10.65 -1.03 4.94
CA LEU A 122 9.73 -0.42 5.92
C LEU A 122 10.29 -0.40 7.35
N ARG A 123 11.19 -1.33 7.68
CA ARG A 123 11.92 -1.34 8.96
C ARG A 123 13.13 -0.40 8.98
N SER A 124 13.46 0.24 7.86
CA SER A 124 14.61 1.15 7.80
C SER A 124 14.38 2.44 8.61
N PRO A 125 15.45 3.02 9.21
CA PRO A 125 15.36 4.31 9.90
C PRO A 125 14.85 5.44 9.00
N ALA A 126 15.22 5.40 7.70
CA ALA A 126 14.76 6.37 6.71
C ALA A 126 13.24 6.35 6.51
N ALA A 127 12.62 5.16 6.45
CA ALA A 127 11.18 5.03 6.37
C ALA A 127 10.50 5.52 7.66
N SER A 128 11.09 5.26 8.83
CA SER A 128 10.56 5.74 10.10
C SER A 128 10.61 7.26 10.21
N ALA A 129 11.72 7.89 9.81
CA ALA A 129 11.89 9.34 9.87
C ALA A 129 10.86 10.05 8.98
N TRP A 130 10.63 9.51 7.77
CA TRP A 130 9.63 10.06 6.85
C TRP A 130 8.19 10.04 7.39
N LEU A 131 7.83 8.99 8.13
CA LEU A 131 6.47 8.80 8.65
C LEU A 131 6.22 9.54 9.98
N ILE A 132 7.17 10.33 10.47
CA ILE A 132 7.02 11.16 11.68
C ILE A 132 7.04 12.65 11.31
N GLU A 133 7.34 12.98 10.06
CA GLU A 133 7.45 14.35 9.58
C GLU A 133 6.04 15.00 9.50
N PRO A 134 5.83 16.15 10.17
CA PRO A 134 4.50 16.76 10.37
C PRO A 134 3.87 17.34 9.10
#